data_AF-A0AAD1RIV0-F1
#
_entry.id   AF-A0AAD1RIV0-F1
#
_cell.length_a   1.000
_cell.length_b   1.000
_cell.length_c   1.000
_cell.angle_alpha   90.00
_cell.angle_beta   90.00
_cell.angle_gamma   90.00
#
_symmetry.space_group_name_H-M   'P 1'
#
loop_
_entity.id
_entity.type
_entity.pdbx_description
1 polymer ?
#
loop_
_entity_poly.entity_id
_entity_poly.type
_entity_poly.pdbx_seq_one_letter_code
_entity_poly.pdbx_strand_id
1 'polypeptide(L)'
;MTGRNYPGYRTDPQPQIHTLIHESWTPQSLQAMKFAVEEINANSDFLPNITLGIKLFDNCAAMRRAVEGTLWMLSGGSKSIPNYQWQEKTHLAGIIGDSGSTRSILMAQILGLYRYPQVSYFSTSPILSNRNQFPSFFRTIPSDEFQSRGLAQLVTHFAFNRICTTLY
;
A
#
# COMPACT_ATOMS: atom_id res chain seq x y z
N MET A 1 -21.16 -22.76 14.82
CA MET A 1 -20.30 -23.69 14.07
C MET A 1 -18.86 -23.19 14.15
N THR A 2 -18.04 -23.94 14.91
CA THR A 2 -16.56 -23.89 15.06
C THR A 2 -15.90 -22.51 15.31
N GLY A 3 -15.86 -22.09 16.58
CA GLY A 3 -14.93 -21.06 17.07
C GLY A 3 -13.49 -21.56 17.02
N ARG A 4 -12.57 -20.77 16.49
CA ARG A 4 -11.15 -21.13 16.43
C ARG A 4 -10.49 -20.67 17.73
N ASN A 5 -10.28 -21.57 18.68
CA ASN A 5 -9.47 -21.29 19.85
C ASN A 5 -8.03 -20.97 19.42
N TYR A 6 -7.64 -19.70 19.51
CA TYR A 6 -6.26 -19.28 19.35
C TYR A 6 -5.51 -19.51 20.68
N PRO A 7 -4.46 -20.37 20.73
CA PRO A 7 -3.73 -20.61 21.96
C PRO A 7 -3.14 -19.30 22.50
N GLY A 8 -3.49 -18.97 23.76
CA GLY A 8 -3.05 -17.74 24.43
C GLY A 8 -4.12 -16.66 24.62
N TYR A 9 -5.32 -16.81 24.03
CA TYR A 9 -6.43 -15.88 24.22
C TYR A 9 -7.55 -16.50 25.07
N ARG A 10 -8.02 -15.75 26.08
CA ARG A 10 -9.10 -16.18 27.00
C ARG A 10 -10.48 -16.20 26.33
N THR A 11 -10.63 -15.46 25.24
CA THR A 11 -11.81 -15.37 24.37
C THR A 11 -11.34 -15.08 22.94
N ASP A 12 -12.16 -15.40 21.93
CA ASP A 12 -11.87 -15.02 20.56
C ASP A 12 -11.63 -13.50 20.49
N PRO A 13 -10.51 -13.03 19.90
CA PRO A 13 -10.23 -11.62 19.82
C PRO A 13 -11.34 -10.93 19.03
N GLN A 14 -12.00 -9.95 19.67
CA GLN A 14 -13.06 -9.16 19.07
C GLN A 14 -12.55 -8.46 17.80
N PRO A 15 -13.42 -8.21 16.79
CA PRO A 15 -13.09 -7.31 15.70
C PRO A 15 -12.60 -5.98 16.30
N GLN A 16 -11.44 -5.49 15.85
CA GLN A 16 -10.98 -4.20 16.32
C GLN A 16 -11.99 -3.14 15.87
N ILE A 17 -12.68 -2.52 16.82
CA ILE A 17 -13.54 -1.38 16.55
C ILE A 17 -12.61 -0.25 16.12
N HIS A 18 -12.68 0.11 14.84
CA HIS A 18 -11.83 1.13 14.27
C HIS A 18 -12.18 2.49 14.87
N THR A 19 -11.28 3.07 15.65
CA THR A 19 -11.26 4.52 15.82
C THR A 19 -10.96 5.10 14.44
N LEU A 20 -11.83 5.98 13.93
CA LEU A 20 -11.70 6.58 12.61
C LEU A 20 -10.39 7.37 12.52
N ILE A 21 -9.29 6.73 12.10
CA ILE A 21 -8.13 7.44 11.61
C ILE A 21 -8.53 7.94 10.22
N HIS A 22 -9.17 9.10 10.20
CA HIS A 22 -9.60 9.73 8.95
C HIS A 22 -8.38 10.37 8.30
N GLU A 23 -7.63 9.60 7.49
CA GLU A 23 -6.71 10.20 6.54
C GLU A 23 -7.56 11.01 5.55
N SER A 24 -7.57 12.33 5.69
CA SER A 24 -8.47 13.27 4.98
C SER A 24 -8.52 13.12 3.46
N TRP A 25 -7.51 12.47 2.89
CA TRP A 25 -7.27 12.29 1.47
C TRP A 25 -7.72 10.94 0.91
N THR A 26 -8.15 10.01 1.76
CA THR A 26 -8.57 8.67 1.32
C THR A 26 -9.79 8.69 0.39
N PRO A 27 -10.84 9.52 0.61
CA PRO A 27 -11.97 9.57 -0.32
C PRO A 27 -11.60 10.07 -1.72
N GLN A 28 -10.76 11.10 -1.82
CA GLN A 28 -10.34 11.68 -3.10
C GLN A 28 -9.42 10.72 -3.85
N SER A 29 -8.51 10.04 -3.15
CA SER A 29 -7.61 9.05 -3.76
C SER A 29 -8.40 7.87 -4.33
N LEU A 30 -9.43 7.41 -3.62
CA LEU A 30 -10.31 6.36 -4.09
C LEU A 30 -11.11 6.78 -5.33
N GLN A 31 -11.68 7.99 -5.32
CA GLN A 31 -12.42 8.52 -6.46
C GLN A 31 -11.52 8.70 -7.69
N ALA A 32 -10.27 9.14 -7.50
CA ALA A 32 -9.29 9.25 -8.57
C ALA A 32 -8.95 7.89 -9.18
N MET A 33 -8.80 6.84 -8.35
CA MET A 33 -8.57 5.48 -8.84
C MET A 33 -9.77 4.95 -9.64
N LYS A 34 -10.99 5.16 -9.13
CA LYS A 34 -12.21 4.77 -9.84
C LYS A 34 -12.30 5.47 -11.21
N PHE A 35 -12.11 6.78 -11.22
CA PHE A 35 -12.13 7.59 -12.44
C PHE A 35 -11.08 7.10 -13.46
N ALA A 36 -9.84 6.88 -13.03
CA ALA A 36 -8.78 6.39 -13.93
C ALA A 36 -9.12 5.02 -14.55
N VAL A 37 -9.72 4.11 -13.79
CA VAL A 37 -10.16 2.81 -14.32
C VAL A 37 -11.32 2.95 -15.31
N GLU A 38 -12.28 3.84 -15.03
CA GLU A 38 -13.38 4.13 -15.94
C GLU A 38 -12.87 4.72 -17.27
N GLU A 39 -11.94 5.67 -17.21
CA GLU A 39 -11.30 6.26 -18.41
C GLU A 39 -10.51 5.22 -19.22
N ILE A 40 -9.74 4.35 -18.56
CA ILE A 40 -9.00 3.29 -19.24
C ILE A 40 -9.97 2.32 -19.92
N ASN A 41 -11.02 1.89 -19.24
CA ASN A 41 -11.99 0.95 -19.79
C ASN A 41 -12.83 1.55 -20.93
N ALA A 42 -13.02 2.88 -20.96
CA ALA A 42 -13.77 3.58 -22.00
C ALA A 42 -12.94 3.85 -23.26
N ASN A 43 -11.61 3.82 -23.17
CA ASN A 43 -10.72 4.14 -24.26
C ASN A 43 -10.16 2.88 -24.93
N SER A 44 -10.51 2.65 -26.20
CA SER A 44 -10.06 1.50 -26.99
C SER A 44 -8.55 1.46 -27.26
N ASP A 45 -7.84 2.58 -27.09
CA ASP A 45 -6.38 2.65 -27.23
C ASP A 45 -5.67 1.99 -26.04
N PHE A 46 -6.33 1.91 -24.88
CA PHE A 46 -5.79 1.30 -23.68
C PHE A 46 -6.46 -0.05 -23.41
N LEU A 47 -5.65 -1.12 -23.45
CA LEU A 47 -6.08 -2.50 -23.12
C LEU A 47 -7.33 -2.97 -23.89
N PRO A 48 -7.30 -3.01 -25.24
CA PRO A 48 -8.47 -3.43 -26.03
C PRO A 48 -8.91 -4.86 -25.66
N ASN A 49 -10.22 -5.06 -25.53
CA ASN A 49 -10.86 -6.32 -25.10
C ASN A 49 -10.53 -6.78 -23.68
N ILE A 50 -9.97 -5.91 -22.83
CA ILE A 50 -9.72 -6.19 -21.41
C ILE A 50 -10.47 -5.14 -20.58
N THR A 51 -11.24 -5.59 -19.60
CA THR A 51 -11.90 -4.70 -18.63
C THR A 51 -11.17 -4.79 -17.29
N LEU A 52 -10.69 -3.64 -16.82
CA LEU A 52 -10.12 -3.51 -15.49
C LEU A 52 -11.22 -3.44 -14.43
N GLY A 53 -11.05 -4.21 -13.36
CA GLY A 53 -11.88 -4.15 -12.15
C GLY A 53 -11.07 -3.69 -10.95
N ILE A 54 -11.77 -3.26 -9.89
CA ILE A 54 -11.16 -2.80 -8.65
C ILE A 54 -11.64 -3.69 -7.48
N LYS A 55 -10.70 -4.16 -6.66
CA LYS A 55 -10.98 -4.73 -5.33
C LYS A 55 -10.36 -3.81 -4.29
N LEU A 56 -11.14 -3.42 -3.28
CA LEU A 56 -10.73 -2.48 -2.24
C LEU A 56 -10.61 -3.19 -0.90
N PHE A 57 -9.61 -2.80 -0.12
CA PHE A 57 -9.46 -3.23 1.26
C PHE A 57 -9.05 -2.04 2.11
N ASP A 58 -9.85 -1.71 3.12
CA ASP A 58 -9.52 -0.66 4.08
C ASP A 58 -8.61 -1.22 5.18
N ASN A 59 -7.37 -0.71 5.22
CA ASN A 59 -6.41 -1.06 6.26
C ASN A 59 -6.50 -0.15 7.50
N CYS A 60 -7.34 0.88 7.48
CA CYS A 60 -7.58 1.81 8.59
C CYS A 60 -6.28 2.37 9.20
N ALA A 61 -5.27 2.63 8.36
CA ALA A 61 -3.93 3.06 8.74
C ALA A 61 -3.17 2.10 9.70
N ALA A 62 -3.66 0.88 9.90
CA ALA A 62 -3.09 -0.09 10.82
C ALA A 62 -2.21 -1.12 10.09
N MET A 63 -0.99 -1.33 10.59
CA MET A 63 -0.03 -2.29 10.03
C MET A 63 -0.59 -3.71 9.91
N ARG A 64 -1.25 -4.19 10.96
CA ARG A 64 -1.86 -5.54 10.97
C ARG A 64 -2.88 -5.71 9.85
N ARG A 65 -3.71 -4.69 9.62
CA ARG A 65 -4.75 -4.70 8.58
C ARG A 65 -4.15 -4.57 7.19
N ALA A 66 -3.04 -3.83 7.02
CA ALA A 66 -2.32 -3.78 5.75
C ALA A 66 -1.78 -5.15 5.34
N VAL A 67 -1.22 -5.90 6.30
CA VAL A 67 -0.80 -7.30 6.08
C VAL A 67 -2.00 -8.19 5.76
N GLU A 68 -3.09 -8.08 6.54
CA GLU A 68 -4.32 -8.84 6.30
C GLU A 68 -4.91 -8.59 4.90
N GLY A 69 -4.98 -7.31 4.50
CA GLY A 69 -5.45 -6.90 3.18
C GLY A 69 -4.56 -7.41 2.05
N THR A 70 -3.24 -7.39 2.25
CA THR A 70 -2.30 -7.91 1.25
C THR A 70 -2.50 -9.40 1.01
N LEU A 71 -2.62 -10.18 2.08
CA LEU A 71 -2.87 -11.63 2.00
C LEU A 71 -4.25 -11.91 1.39
N TRP A 72 -5.26 -11.13 1.77
CA TRP A 72 -6.60 -11.21 1.20
C TRP A 72 -6.60 -10.92 -0.31
N MET A 73 -5.85 -9.92 -0.79
CA MET A 73 -5.71 -9.63 -2.21
C MET A 73 -5.00 -10.78 -2.96
N LEU A 74 -3.93 -11.34 -2.39
CA LEU A 74 -3.19 -12.48 -2.96
C LEU A 74 -4.01 -13.78 -3.01
N SER A 75 -4.97 -13.94 -2.09
CA SER A 75 -5.90 -15.07 -2.09
C SER A 75 -7.11 -14.87 -3.04
N GLY A 76 -7.13 -13.77 -3.80
CA GLY A 76 -8.23 -13.39 -4.67
C GLY A 76 -9.49 -12.92 -3.93
N GLY A 77 -9.37 -12.55 -2.65
CA GLY A 77 -10.43 -11.92 -1.86
C GLY A 77 -11.28 -12.87 -1.02
N SER A 78 -10.83 -14.11 -0.81
CA SER A 78 -11.57 -15.14 -0.08
C SER A 78 -11.19 -15.21 1.41
N LYS A 79 -9.89 -15.25 1.74
CA LYS A 79 -9.37 -15.42 3.10
C LYS A 79 -8.00 -14.74 3.20
N SER A 80 -7.71 -14.07 4.33
CA SER A 80 -6.36 -13.58 4.60
C SER A 80 -5.41 -14.73 4.97
N ILE A 81 -5.04 -15.53 3.98
CA ILE A 81 -4.07 -16.62 4.09
C ILE A 81 -2.93 -16.38 3.11
N PRO A 82 -1.70 -16.80 3.42
CA PRO A 82 -0.57 -16.67 2.51
C PRO A 82 -0.66 -17.59 1.29
N ASN A 83 -1.73 -18.38 1.17
CA ASN A 83 -1.92 -19.27 0.03
C ASN A 83 -2.36 -18.46 -1.18
N TYR A 84 -1.47 -18.35 -2.16
CA TYR A 84 -1.80 -17.84 -3.47
C TYR A 84 -2.89 -18.73 -4.08
N GLN A 85 -4.06 -18.17 -4.35
CA GLN A 85 -5.12 -18.87 -5.04
C GLN A 85 -5.22 -18.31 -6.45
N TRP A 86 -4.72 -19.08 -7.41
CA TRP A 86 -5.01 -18.83 -8.82
C TRP A 86 -6.53 -18.94 -9.02
N GLN A 87 -7.20 -17.80 -9.17
CA GLN A 87 -8.61 -17.76 -9.50
C GLN A 87 -8.74 -17.76 -11.02
N GLU A 88 -9.35 -18.80 -11.59
CA GLU A 88 -9.53 -18.97 -13.04
C GLU A 88 -10.23 -17.80 -13.75
N LYS A 89 -10.92 -16.91 -13.01
CA LYS A 89 -11.76 -15.84 -13.58
C LYS A 89 -11.24 -14.41 -13.38
N THR A 90 -10.33 -14.15 -12.44
CA THR A 90 -9.82 -12.78 -12.21
C THR A 90 -8.35 -12.80 -11.82
N HIS A 91 -7.50 -12.23 -12.68
CA HIS A 91 -6.07 -12.10 -12.41
C HIS A 91 -5.79 -10.77 -11.71
N LEU A 92 -5.13 -10.83 -10.56
CA LEU A 92 -4.60 -9.64 -9.91
C LEU A 92 -3.46 -9.08 -10.79
N ALA A 93 -3.65 -7.88 -11.36
CA ALA A 93 -2.61 -7.24 -12.18
C ALA A 93 -1.54 -6.55 -11.32
N GLY A 94 -1.95 -5.98 -10.18
CA GLY A 94 -1.08 -5.23 -9.29
C GLY A 94 -1.88 -4.63 -8.14
N ILE A 95 -1.18 -4.02 -7.20
CA ILE A 95 -1.77 -3.40 -6.02
C ILE A 95 -1.36 -1.93 -5.97
N ILE A 96 -2.34 -1.04 -5.77
CA ILE A 96 -2.12 0.39 -5.56
C ILE A 96 -2.17 0.68 -4.06
N GLY A 97 -1.19 1.42 -3.55
CA GLY A 97 -1.03 1.73 -2.12
C GLY A 97 0.21 1.06 -1.50
N ASP A 98 0.44 1.21 -0.19
CA ASP A 98 -0.28 2.06 0.77
C ASP A 98 0.12 3.53 0.63
N SER A 99 -0.57 4.44 1.32
CA SER A 99 -0.11 5.81 1.56
C SER A 99 1.08 5.85 2.53
N GLY A 100 1.00 5.11 3.65
CA GLY A 100 1.98 5.17 4.74
C GLY A 100 3.21 4.31 4.50
N SER A 101 4.41 4.91 4.59
CA SER A 101 5.69 4.21 4.32
C SER A 101 5.86 2.91 5.11
N THR A 102 5.56 2.89 6.40
CA THR A 102 5.69 1.68 7.24
C THR A 102 4.78 0.55 6.76
N ARG A 103 3.55 0.86 6.35
CA ARG A 103 2.61 -0.13 5.82
C ARG A 103 3.04 -0.61 4.44
N SER A 104 3.43 0.31 3.56
CA SER A 104 4.00 -0.03 2.25
C SER A 104 5.21 -0.95 2.34
N ILE A 105 6.09 -0.77 3.33
CA ILE A 105 7.23 -1.68 3.55
C ILE A 105 6.75 -3.09 3.85
N LEU A 106 5.79 -3.27 4.76
CA LEU A 106 5.24 -4.59 5.11
C LEU A 106 4.55 -5.25 3.91
N MET A 107 3.77 -4.48 3.15
CA MET A 107 3.15 -4.96 1.92
C MET A 107 4.20 -5.39 0.90
N ALA A 108 5.22 -4.56 0.66
CA ALA A 108 6.24 -4.78 -0.35
C ALA A 108 7.10 -6.01 -0.05
N GLN A 109 7.34 -6.32 1.23
CA GLN A 109 8.01 -7.57 1.63
C GLN A 109 7.22 -8.79 1.19
N ILE A 110 5.91 -8.82 1.45
CA ILE A 110 5.05 -9.96 1.09
C ILE A 110 4.90 -10.06 -0.43
N LEU A 111 4.60 -8.94 -1.09
CA LEU A 111 4.36 -8.90 -2.54
C LEU A 111 5.63 -9.16 -3.35
N GLY A 112 6.79 -8.79 -2.81
CA GLY A 112 8.10 -9.07 -3.39
C GLY A 112 8.38 -10.57 -3.52
N LEU A 113 7.90 -11.40 -2.60
CA LEU A 113 8.05 -12.86 -2.66
C LEU A 113 7.32 -13.46 -3.87
N TYR A 114 6.15 -12.93 -4.19
CA TYR A 114 5.29 -13.38 -5.30
C TYR A 114 5.49 -12.58 -6.58
N ARG A 115 6.39 -11.58 -6.58
CA ARG A 115 6.64 -10.65 -7.69
C ARG A 115 5.40 -9.89 -8.17
N TYR A 116 4.45 -9.63 -7.27
CA TYR A 116 3.31 -8.77 -7.58
C TYR A 116 3.72 -7.29 -7.51
N PRO A 117 3.44 -6.48 -8.54
CA PRO A 117 3.79 -5.06 -8.52
C PRO A 117 2.92 -4.32 -7.50
N GLN A 118 3.58 -3.58 -6.63
CA GLN A 118 2.96 -2.60 -5.74
C GLN A 118 3.32 -1.20 -6.23
N VAL A 119 2.32 -0.33 -6.40
CA VAL A 119 2.53 1.07 -6.77
C VAL A 119 1.95 1.97 -5.69
N SER A 120 2.81 2.55 -4.85
CA SER A 120 2.37 3.51 -3.83
C SER A 120 2.24 4.92 -4.41
N TYR A 121 1.20 5.64 -4.01
CA TYR A 121 0.97 7.03 -4.38
C TYR A 121 1.51 8.05 -3.36
N PHE A 122 1.97 7.61 -2.17
CA PHE A 122 2.35 8.53 -1.09
C PHE A 122 3.48 8.05 -0.17
N SER A 123 4.00 6.83 -0.32
CA SER A 123 5.09 6.32 0.53
C SER A 123 6.46 6.82 0.06
N THR A 124 6.99 7.80 0.79
CA THR A 124 8.18 8.56 0.43
C THR A 124 9.48 8.07 1.08
N SER A 125 9.42 7.13 2.03
CA SER A 125 10.61 6.63 2.73
C SER A 125 11.72 6.19 1.75
N PRO A 126 12.98 6.58 1.97
CA PRO A 126 14.09 6.16 1.14
C PRO A 126 14.35 4.66 1.13
N ILE A 127 14.02 3.96 2.22
CA ILE A 127 14.22 2.51 2.37
C ILE A 127 13.54 1.74 1.24
N LEU A 128 12.35 2.16 0.83
CA LEU A 128 11.56 1.55 -0.25
C LEU A 128 12.23 1.62 -1.64
N SER A 129 13.30 2.39 -1.80
CA SER A 129 14.08 2.45 -3.05
C SER A 129 15.01 1.25 -3.24
N ASN A 130 15.27 0.46 -2.19
CA ASN A 130 16.16 -0.70 -2.26
C ASN A 130 15.51 -1.85 -3.06
N ARG A 131 15.91 -2.01 -4.32
CA ARG A 131 15.39 -3.06 -5.23
C ARG A 131 15.75 -4.48 -4.84
N ASN A 132 16.80 -4.68 -4.03
CA ASN A 132 17.13 -6.01 -3.52
C ASN A 132 16.14 -6.44 -2.42
N GLN A 133 15.66 -5.50 -1.62
CA GLN A 133 14.67 -5.76 -0.56
C GLN A 133 13.23 -5.70 -1.08
N PHE A 134 12.94 -4.76 -2.00
CA PHE A 134 11.61 -4.48 -2.52
C PHE A 134 11.60 -4.55 -4.06
N PRO A 135 11.75 -5.76 -4.64
CA PRO A 135 11.97 -5.93 -6.07
C PRO A 135 10.76 -5.58 -6.94
N SER A 136 9.55 -5.55 -6.36
CA SER A 136 8.30 -5.24 -7.07
C SER A 136 7.62 -3.97 -6.55
N PHE A 137 8.34 -3.13 -5.79
CA PHE A 137 7.80 -1.87 -5.29
C PHE A 137 8.14 -0.69 -6.23
N PHE A 138 7.10 0.05 -6.57
CA PHE A 138 7.13 1.27 -7.36
C PHE A 138 6.34 2.37 -6.65
N ARG A 139 6.54 3.62 -7.07
CA ARG A 139 5.78 4.76 -6.57
C ARG A 139 5.70 5.89 -7.57
N THR A 140 4.62 6.66 -7.50
CA THR A 140 4.39 7.86 -8.33
C THR A 140 4.80 9.16 -7.63
N ILE A 141 5.50 9.05 -6.49
CA ILE A 141 6.00 10.17 -5.69
C ILE A 141 7.53 10.02 -5.49
N PRO A 142 8.32 11.10 -5.49
CA PRO A 142 9.76 11.01 -5.24
C PRO A 142 10.08 10.59 -3.80
N SER A 143 11.32 10.14 -3.58
CA SER A 143 11.83 9.84 -2.25
C SER A 143 12.02 11.09 -1.41
N ASP A 144 11.85 10.96 -0.09
CA ASP A 144 12.27 12.00 0.87
C ASP A 144 13.77 12.28 0.82
N GLU A 145 14.59 11.39 0.27
CA GLU A 145 16.01 11.64 0.03
C GLU A 145 16.25 12.92 -0.80
N PHE A 146 15.40 13.17 -1.81
CA PHE A 146 15.49 14.39 -2.61
C PHE A 146 15.10 15.62 -1.78
N GLN A 147 14.08 15.50 -0.93
CA GLN A 147 13.65 16.60 -0.05
C GLN A 147 14.73 16.91 0.99
N SER A 148 15.33 15.89 1.62
CA SER A 148 16.43 16.07 2.58
C SER A 148 17.66 16.72 1.93
N ARG A 149 18.01 16.31 0.71
CA ARG A 149 19.09 16.96 -0.07
C ARG A 149 18.77 18.42 -0.38
N GLY A 150 17.53 18.72 -0.78
CA GLY A 150 17.08 20.09 -1.03
C GLY A 150 17.16 20.97 0.22
N LEU A 151 16.72 20.45 1.38
CA LEU A 151 16.84 21.16 2.66
C LEU A 151 18.30 21.43 3.04
N ALA A 152 19.21 20.46 2.85
CA ALA A 152 20.64 20.66 3.09
C ALA A 152 21.26 21.73 2.16
N GLN A 153 20.83 21.76 0.90
CA GLN A 153 21.25 22.80 -0.05
C GLN A 153 20.78 24.18 0.40
N LEU A 154 19.54 24.32 0.89
CA LEU A 154 19.01 25.58 1.41
C LEU A 154 19.78 26.05 2.64
N VAL A 155 20.07 25.14 3.59
CA VAL A 155 20.89 25.45 4.77
C VAL A 155 22.26 25.98 4.38
N THR A 156 22.87 25.38 3.37
CA THR A 156 24.18 25.80 2.84
C THR A 156 24.09 27.15 2.14
N HIS A 157 23.08 27.34 1.29
CA HIS A 157 22.88 28.56 0.51
C HIS A 157 22.69 29.81 1.39
N PHE A 158 21.92 29.68 2.47
CA PHE A 158 21.65 30.78 3.40
C PHE A 158 22.63 30.87 4.58
N ALA A 159 23.66 30.01 4.61
CA ALA A 159 24.66 29.95 5.68
C ALA A 159 24.03 29.87 7.09
N PHE A 160 23.03 29.00 7.27
CA PHE A 160 22.44 28.80 8.59
C PHE A 160 23.40 28.04 9.51
N ASN A 161 23.72 28.65 10.66
CA ASN A 161 24.69 28.10 11.61
C ASN A 161 24.06 27.19 12.68
N ARG A 162 22.72 27.26 12.83
CA ARG A 162 21.95 26.51 13.82
C ARG A 162 20.64 26.06 13.21
N ILE A 163 20.38 24.76 13.23
CA ILE A 163 19.12 24.15 12.81
C ILE A 163 18.64 23.19 13.89
N CYS A 164 17.33 23.02 13.98
CA CYS A 164 16.71 22.01 14.83
C CYS A 164 15.96 21.03 13.93
N THR A 165 16.13 19.74 14.18
CA THR A 165 15.39 18.67 13.50
C THR A 165 14.51 17.96 14.52
N THR A 166 13.27 17.68 14.15
CA THR A 166 12.39 16.82 14.94
C THR A 166 12.39 15.42 14.33
N LEU A 167 12.56 14.40 15.15
CA LEU A 167 12.34 13.01 14.77
C LEU A 167 10.91 12.63 15.22
N TYR A 168 10.07 12.21 14.28
CA TYR A 168 8.71 11.69 14.53
C TYR A 168 8.69 10.16 14.40
#